data_AF-A0A2A5F4H9-F1
#
_entry.id   AF-A0A2A5F4H9-F1
#
_cell.length_a   1.000
_cell.length_b   1.000
_cell.length_c   1.000
_cell.angle_alpha   90.00
_cell.angle_beta   90.00
_cell.angle_gamma   90.00
#
_symmetry.space_group_name_H-M   'P 1'
#
loop_
_entity.id
_entity.type
_entity.pdbx_description
1 polymer ?
#
loop_
_entity_poly.entity_id
_entity_poly.type
_entity_poly.pdbx_seq_one_letter_code
_entity_poly.pdbx_strand_id
1 'polypeptide(L)'
;MLTQRYLMQLPSPPKLVRFMLRHILNGLVIGAVFVLVLIWTDFMGIGTILKTDSSGLGTFLLFFQTSFTFGAVSMGIAVMHLGEDED
;
A
#
# COMPACT_ATOMS: atom_id res chain seq x y z
N MET A 1 -17.32 -19.07 28.41
CA MET A 1 -16.63 -19.88 27.38
C MET A 1 -17.35 -19.92 26.01
N LEU A 2 -18.21 -18.94 25.66
CA LEU A 2 -18.91 -18.93 24.35
C LEU A 2 -18.36 -17.87 23.37
N THR A 3 -17.60 -16.88 23.86
CA THR A 3 -17.04 -15.78 23.07
C THR A 3 -15.82 -16.16 22.22
N GLN A 4 -15.08 -17.21 22.60
CA GLN A 4 -13.83 -17.58 21.92
C GLN A 4 -14.04 -18.34 20.60
N ARG A 5 -15.19 -19.01 20.42
CA ARG A 5 -15.52 -19.77 19.20
C ARG A 5 -15.81 -18.87 17.99
N TYR A 6 -16.26 -17.64 18.20
CA TYR A 6 -16.54 -16.69 17.12
C TYR A 6 -15.26 -16.03 16.55
N LEU A 7 -14.19 -15.95 17.34
CA LEU A 7 -12.92 -15.36 16.89
C LEU A 7 -12.16 -16.27 15.91
N MET A 8 -12.46 -17.58 15.87
CA MET A 8 -11.80 -18.56 15.01
C MET A 8 -12.58 -18.90 13.72
N GLN A 9 -13.76 -18.32 13.51
CA GLN A 9 -14.53 -18.40 12.27
C GLN A 9 -14.64 -17.01 11.65
N LEU A 10 -13.53 -16.43 11.21
CA LEU A 10 -13.60 -15.33 10.25
C LEU A 10 -14.01 -15.96 8.91
N PRO A 11 -15.20 -15.63 8.36
CA PRO A 11 -15.57 -16.08 7.03
C PRO A 11 -14.48 -15.67 6.05
N SER A 12 -14.11 -16.56 5.13
CA SER A 12 -13.17 -16.20 4.06
C SER A 12 -13.66 -14.91 3.38
N PRO A 13 -12.79 -13.91 3.18
CA PRO A 13 -13.21 -12.64 2.62
C PRO A 13 -13.86 -12.85 1.25
N PRO A 14 -14.92 -12.09 0.91
CA PRO A 14 -15.55 -12.15 -0.40
C PRO A 14 -14.52 -12.01 -1.51
N LYS A 15 -14.76 -12.66 -2.66
CA LYS A 15 -13.81 -12.71 -3.79
C LYS A 15 -13.31 -11.31 -4.19
N LEU A 16 -14.21 -10.31 -4.19
CA LEU A 16 -13.89 -8.92 -4.48
C LEU A 16 -12.93 -8.29 -3.47
N VAL A 17 -13.11 -8.55 -2.17
CA VAL A 17 -12.20 -8.03 -1.12
C VAL A 17 -10.80 -8.62 -1.31
N ARG A 18 -10.70 -9.92 -1.59
CA ARG A 18 -9.40 -10.56 -1.88
C ARG A 18 -8.76 -9.99 -3.15
N PHE A 19 -9.55 -9.71 -4.18
CA PHE A 19 -9.12 -9.06 -5.41
C PHE A 19 -8.55 -7.65 -5.14
N MET A 20 -9.29 -6.81 -4.42
CA MET A 20 -8.86 -5.46 -4.05
C MET A 20 -7.57 -5.49 -3.22
N LEU A 21 -7.52 -6.34 -2.18
CA LEU A 21 -6.34 -6.46 -1.32
C LEU A 21 -5.08 -6.86 -2.10
N ARG A 22 -5.18 -7.75 -3.08
CA ARG A 22 -4.04 -8.13 -3.92
C ARG A 22 -3.48 -6.94 -4.70
N HIS A 23 -4.34 -6.10 -5.27
CA HIS A 23 -3.92 -4.92 -6.04
C HIS A 23 -3.40 -3.79 -5.14
N ILE A 24 -4.03 -3.57 -3.99
CA ILE A 24 -3.51 -2.65 -2.97
C ILE A 24 -2.09 -3.06 -2.56
N LEU A 25 -1.87 -4.35 -2.26
CA LEU A 25 -0.55 -4.85 -1.86
C LEU A 25 0.49 -4.67 -2.98
N ASN A 26 0.13 -4.94 -4.23
CA ASN A 26 1.02 -4.71 -5.37
C ASN A 26 1.40 -3.23 -5.48
N GLY A 27 0.43 -2.31 -5.40
CA GLY A 27 0.69 -0.88 -5.45
C GLY A 27 1.51 -0.39 -4.25
N LEU A 28 1.25 -0.88 -3.04
CA LEU A 28 2.04 -0.57 -1.84
C LEU A 28 3.51 -0.95 -2.03
N VAL A 29 3.79 -2.14 -2.57
CA VAL A 29 5.17 -2.59 -2.82
C VAL A 29 5.86 -1.68 -3.85
N ILE A 30 5.17 -1.34 -4.94
CA ILE A 30 5.71 -0.44 -5.96
C ILE A 30 6.02 0.95 -5.38
N GLY A 31 5.08 1.53 -4.64
CA GLY A 31 5.27 2.84 -4.01
C GLY A 31 6.37 2.83 -2.93
N ALA A 32 6.49 1.74 -2.18
CA ALA A 32 7.56 1.54 -1.20
C ALA A 32 8.93 1.47 -1.87
N VAL A 33 9.06 0.75 -2.99
CA VAL A 33 10.32 0.71 -3.76
C VAL A 33 10.62 2.10 -4.34
N PHE A 34 9.62 2.77 -4.91
CA PHE A 34 9.77 4.10 -5.49
C PHE A 34 10.32 5.13 -4.48
N VAL A 35 9.74 5.21 -3.29
CA VAL A 35 10.20 6.15 -2.26
C VAL A 35 11.59 5.79 -1.72
N LEU A 36 11.91 4.50 -1.58
CA LEU A 36 13.25 4.07 -1.17
C LEU A 36 14.30 4.48 -2.20
N VAL A 37 14.00 4.35 -3.49
CA VAL A 37 14.87 4.83 -4.57
C VAL A 37 15.05 6.35 -4.50
N LEU A 38 13.98 7.12 -4.27
CA LEU A 38 14.06 8.59 -4.12
C LEU A 38 14.95 9.01 -2.95
N ILE A 39 14.83 8.33 -1.80
CA ILE A 39 15.64 8.61 -0.61
C ILE A 39 17.09 8.20 -0.85
N TRP A 40 17.32 7.04 -1.46
CA TRP A 40 18.66 6.51 -1.70
C TRP A 40 19.45 7.34 -2.72
N THR A 41 18.78 7.82 -3.77
CA THR A 41 19.38 8.70 -4.79
C THR A 41 19.50 10.15 -4.34
N ASP A 42 19.00 10.47 -3.14
CA ASP A 42 18.84 11.84 -2.63
C ASP A 42 18.22 12.78 -3.67
N PHE A 43 17.17 12.30 -4.34
CA PHE A 43 16.53 13.04 -5.41
C PHE A 43 16.03 14.40 -4.90
N MET A 44 16.51 15.49 -5.50
CA MET A 44 16.21 16.87 -5.08
C MET A 44 16.54 17.18 -3.61
N GLY A 45 17.45 16.42 -2.99
CA GLY A 45 17.85 16.61 -1.59
C GLY A 45 16.87 16.06 -0.56
N ILE A 46 15.87 15.26 -0.96
CA ILE A 46 14.87 14.69 -0.05
C ILE A 46 15.53 13.87 1.07
N GLY A 47 16.47 12.99 0.73
CA GLY A 47 17.18 12.17 1.72
C GLY A 47 17.98 13.01 2.70
N THR A 48 18.59 14.10 2.23
CA THR A 48 19.28 15.07 3.08
C THR A 48 18.32 15.82 4.01
N ILE A 49 17.15 16.26 3.53
CA ILE A 49 16.11 16.89 4.36
C ILE A 49 15.62 15.91 5.44
N LEU A 50 15.34 14.66 5.07
CA LEU A 50 14.85 13.65 6.01
C LEU A 50 15.85 13.34 7.13
N LYS A 51 17.17 13.43 6.88
CA LYS A 51 18.20 13.26 7.91
C LYS A 51 18.16 14.36 8.99
N THR A 52 17.61 15.54 8.68
CA THR A 52 17.47 16.63 9.66
C THR A 52 16.29 16.41 10.61
N ASP A 53 15.35 15.53 10.25
CA ASP A 53 14.26 15.12 11.12
C ASP A 53 14.73 14.03 12.10
N SER A 54 14.88 14.39 13.37
CA SER A 54 15.28 13.47 14.43
C SER A 54 14.17 12.50 14.84
N SER A 55 12.90 12.79 14.51
CA SER A 55 11.75 11.97 14.92
C SER A 55 11.51 10.78 13.99
N GLY A 56 11.99 10.86 12.75
CA GLY A 56 11.70 9.89 11.69
C GLY A 56 10.28 9.97 11.15
N LEU A 57 9.45 10.90 11.62
CA LEU A 57 8.08 11.10 11.16
C LEU A 57 8.02 11.51 9.69
N GLY A 58 8.95 12.34 9.22
CA GLY A 58 9.02 12.72 7.81
C GLY A 58 9.23 11.52 6.90
N THR A 59 10.15 10.63 7.27
CA THR A 59 10.43 9.39 6.54
C THR A 59 9.21 8.47 6.57
N PHE A 60 8.57 8.31 7.72
CA PHE A 60 7.38 7.48 7.87
C PHE A 60 6.20 8.01 7.04
N LEU A 61 5.90 9.31 7.11
CA LEU A 61 4.81 9.92 6.37
C LEU A 61 5.04 9.85 4.87
N LEU A 62 6.25 10.20 4.41
CA LEU A 62 6.60 10.12 2.99
C LEU A 62 6.45 8.68 2.49
N PHE A 63 6.98 7.71 3.22
CA PHE A 63 6.89 6.29 2.86
C PHE A 63 5.44 5.80 2.84
N PHE A 64 4.70 6.03 3.92
CA PHE A 64 3.35 5.53 4.10
C PHE A 64 2.40 6.16 3.09
N GLN A 65 2.39 7.49 2.98
CA GLN A 65 1.49 8.21 2.07
C GLN A 65 1.76 7.82 0.62
N THR A 66 3.02 7.82 0.20
CA THR A 66 3.38 7.46 -1.18
C THR A 66 2.95 6.03 -1.49
N SER A 67 3.33 5.06 -0.64
CA SER A 67 2.95 3.66 -0.83
C SER A 67 1.43 3.51 -0.92
N PHE A 68 0.68 4.17 -0.02
CA PHE A 68 -0.78 4.07 0.02
C PHE A 68 -1.44 4.69 -1.21
N THR A 69 -0.89 5.79 -1.75
CA THR A 69 -1.35 6.37 -3.02
C THR A 69 -1.18 5.40 -4.19
N PHE A 70 -0.02 4.75 -4.32
CA PHE A 70 0.17 3.72 -5.37
C PHE A 70 -0.77 2.52 -5.17
N GLY A 71 -0.98 2.09 -3.92
CA GLY A 71 -1.96 1.05 -3.57
C GLY A 71 -3.38 1.39 -4.03
N ALA A 72 -3.83 2.61 -3.73
CA ALA A 72 -5.15 3.09 -4.12
C ALA A 72 -5.32 3.18 -5.64
N VAL A 73 -4.33 3.70 -6.36
CA VAL A 73 -4.35 3.79 -7.83
C VAL A 73 -4.35 2.40 -8.46
N SER A 74 -3.51 1.48 -8.00
CA SER A 74 -3.46 0.11 -8.52
C SER A 74 -4.80 -0.62 -8.32
N MET A 75 -5.44 -0.43 -7.17
CA MET A 75 -6.78 -0.96 -6.92
C MET A 75 -7.83 -0.31 -7.83
N GLY A 76 -7.79 1.01 -8.01
CA GLY A 76 -8.71 1.74 -8.88
C GLY A 76 -8.64 1.26 -10.33
N ILE A 77 -7.42 1.10 -10.86
CA ILE A 77 -7.18 0.53 -12.20
C ILE A 77 -7.79 -0.87 -12.28
N ALA A 78 -7.50 -1.74 -11.31
CA ALA A 78 -7.99 -3.12 -11.33
C ALA A 78 -9.53 -3.19 -11.28
N VAL A 79 -10.17 -2.30 -10.53
CA VAL A 79 -11.64 -2.20 -10.48
C VAL A 79 -12.21 -1.69 -11.80
N MET A 80 -11.57 -0.74 -12.48
CA MET A 80 -12.02 -0.24 -13.78
C MET A 80 -11.91 -1.30 -14.88
N HIS A 81 -10.93 -2.19 -14.81
CA HIS A 81 -10.78 -3.32 -15.74
C HIS A 81 -11.68 -4.52 -15.38
N LEU A 82 -12.42 -4.46 -14.27
CA LEU A 82 -13.27 -5.57 -13.85
C LEU A 82 -14.50 -5.65 -14.76
N GLY A 83 -14.40 -6.50 -15.79
CA GLY A 83 -15.43 -6.69 -16.82
C GLY A 83 -14.92 -6.51 -18.25
N GLU A 84 -13.65 -6.13 -18.43
CA GLU A 84 -13.02 -6.01 -19.75
C GLU A 84 -12.40 -7.35 -20.22
N ASP A 85 -12.41 -8.40 -19.38
CA ASP A 85 -11.87 -9.74 -19.68
C ASP A 85 -12.91 -10.69 -20.36
N GLU A 86 -13.98 -10.16 -20.98
CA GLU A 86 -15.02 -10.99 -21.66
C GLU A 86 -14.81 -11.21 -23.18
N ASP A 87 -13.69 -10.77 -23.78
CA ASP A 87 -13.33 -11.04 -25.19
C ASP A 87 -12.00 -11.81 -25.38
#